data_AF-A0A829VZ69-F1
#
_entry.id   AF-A0A829VZ69-F1
#
_cell.length_a   1.000
_cell.length_b   1.000
_cell.length_c   1.000
_cell.angle_alpha   90.00
_cell.angle_beta   90.00
_cell.angle_gamma   90.00
#
_symmetry.space_group_name_H-M   'P 1'
#
loop_
_entity.id
_entity.type
_entity.pdbx_description
1 polymer ?
#
loop_
_entity_poly.entity_id
_entity_poly.type
_entity_poly.pdbx_seq_one_letter_code
_entity_poly.pdbx_strand_id
1 'polypeptide(L)'
;MTTMKVREEILKAWNFTIDNEMPDSVIRLYISGEDDIDIWNEKGYFYFSTGSFRYRGLNELLDDLCKEIDDNRYKVMNVEIE
;
A
#
# COMPACT_ATOMS: atom_id res chain seq x y z
N MET A 1 -8.43 -5.00 9.13
CA MET A 1 -9.26 -3.86 8.70
C MET A 1 -10.04 -4.29 7.47
N THR A 2 -11.11 -3.60 7.07
CA THR A 2 -11.74 -3.86 5.75
C THR A 2 -10.83 -3.32 4.64
N THR A 3 -10.92 -3.88 3.43
CA THR A 3 -10.15 -3.41 2.26
C THR A 3 -10.45 -1.94 1.93
N MET A 4 -11.71 -1.50 2.07
CA MET A 4 -12.07 -0.08 1.94
C MET A 4 -11.30 0.82 2.91
N LYS A 5 -11.19 0.43 4.18
CA LYS A 5 -10.43 1.19 5.18
C LYS A 5 -8.92 1.16 4.92
N VAL A 6 -8.39 0.02 4.46
CA VAL A 6 -6.97 -0.08 4.05
C VAL A 6 -6.68 0.91 2.92
N ARG A 7 -7.55 0.96 1.90
CA ARG A 7 -7.43 1.91 0.80
C ARG A 7 -7.40 3.37 1.28
N GLU A 8 -8.32 3.74 2.16
CA GLU A 8 -8.40 5.10 2.72
C GLU A 8 -7.13 5.49 3.48
N GLU A 9 -6.61 4.60 4.34
CA GLU A 9 -5.39 4.87 5.11
C GLU A 9 -4.15 4.97 4.21
N ILE A 10 -4.02 4.14 3.17
CA ILE A 10 -2.91 4.26 2.20
C ILE A 10 -2.98 5.58 1.43
N LEU A 11 -4.16 5.98 0.95
CA LEU A 11 -4.32 7.26 0.25
C LEU A 11 -3.98 8.44 1.16
N LYS A 12 -4.41 8.39 2.42
CA LYS A 12 -4.09 9.40 3.41
C LYS A 12 -2.59 9.47 3.71
N ALA A 13 -1.95 8.32 3.91
CA ALA A 13 -0.51 8.22 4.13
C ALA A 13 0.27 8.74 2.91
N TRP A 14 -0.13 8.38 1.70
CA TRP A 14 0.54 8.83 0.48
C TRP A 14 0.38 10.34 0.23
N ASN A 15 -0.82 10.89 0.48
CA ASN A 15 -0.99 12.35 0.39
C ASN A 15 -0.13 13.07 1.42
N PHE A 16 0.01 12.52 2.63
CA PHE A 16 0.90 13.06 3.64
C PHE A 16 2.37 13.08 3.19
N THR A 17 2.86 12.02 2.53
CA THR A 17 4.25 11.99 2.05
C THR A 17 4.50 13.02 0.94
N ILE A 18 3.52 13.23 0.05
CA ILE A 18 3.57 14.30 -0.96
C ILE A 18 3.58 15.69 -0.30
N ASP A 19 2.64 15.96 0.60
CA ASP A 19 2.47 17.26 1.24
C ASP A 19 3.70 17.68 2.08
N ASN A 20 4.47 16.70 2.56
CA ASN A 20 5.67 16.91 3.37
C ASN A 20 6.98 16.70 2.59
N GLU A 21 6.91 16.58 1.25
CA GLU A 21 8.07 16.36 0.37
C GLU A 21 9.00 15.26 0.90
N MET A 22 8.45 14.11 1.27
CA MET A 22 9.21 12.94 1.77
C MET A 22 9.60 12.04 0.59
N PRO A 23 10.76 12.23 -0.07
CA PRO A 23 11.21 11.34 -1.12
C PRO A 23 11.48 9.95 -0.54
N ASP A 24 11.24 8.91 -1.33
CA ASP A 24 11.54 7.52 -1.01
C ASP A 24 10.77 6.92 0.18
N SER A 25 9.67 7.55 0.61
CA SER A 25 8.78 7.03 1.64
C SER A 25 8.16 5.69 1.24
N VAL A 26 8.10 4.75 2.18
CA VAL A 26 7.43 3.46 2.02
C VAL A 26 6.18 3.44 2.88
N ILE A 27 5.06 2.96 2.34
CA ILE A 27 3.85 2.71 3.13
C ILE A 27 3.81 1.21 3.44
N ARG A 28 3.95 0.86 4.72
CA ARG A 28 3.90 -0.52 5.20
C ARG A 28 2.52 -0.89 5.72
N LEU A 29 1.99 -2.03 5.27
CA LEU A 29 0.78 -2.67 5.77
C LEU A 29 1.17 -3.84 6.66
N TYR A 30 0.86 -3.75 7.95
CA TYR A 30 1.15 -4.81 8.89
C TYR A 30 0.12 -5.93 8.79
N ILE A 31 0.55 -7.16 8.54
CA ILE A 31 -0.36 -8.31 8.38
C ILE A 31 -0.22 -9.28 9.55
N SER A 32 -1.35 -9.65 10.15
CA SER A 32 -1.35 -10.57 11.28
C SER A 32 -0.99 -11.99 10.86
N GLY A 33 0.21 -12.44 11.22
CA GLY A 33 0.64 -13.83 11.04
C GLY A 33 1.20 -14.14 9.65
N GLU A 34 1.45 -13.12 8.84
CA GLU A 34 2.06 -13.19 7.51
C GLU A 34 3.13 -12.10 7.39
N ASP A 35 3.88 -12.09 6.30
CA ASP A 35 4.81 -10.99 5.99
C ASP A 35 4.04 -9.69 5.67
N ASP A 36 4.64 -8.56 6.02
CA ASP A 36 4.07 -7.24 5.77
C ASP A 36 4.10 -6.90 4.26
N ILE A 37 3.16 -6.06 3.84
CA ILE A 37 3.12 -5.55 2.46
C ILE A 37 3.63 -4.12 2.44
N ASP A 38 4.72 -3.90 1.71
CA ASP A 38 5.30 -2.58 1.50
C ASP A 38 4.81 -2.01 0.18
N ILE A 39 4.48 -0.72 0.14
CA ILE A 39 4.09 0.03 -1.05
C ILE A 39 5.09 1.17 -1.24
N TRP A 40 5.66 1.31 -2.43
CA TRP A 40 6.62 2.37 -2.73
C TRP A 40 6.46 2.91 -4.15
N ASN A 41 7.01 4.10 -4.39
CA ASN A 41 7.17 4.66 -5.73
C ASN A 41 8.64 4.66 -6.11
N GLU A 42 8.97 4.03 -7.24
CA GLU A 42 10.30 4.09 -7.83
C GLU A 42 10.18 4.66 -9.24
N LYS A 43 10.90 5.76 -9.52
CA LYS A 43 11.01 6.37 -10.86
C LYS A 43 9.64 6.66 -11.50
N GLY A 44 8.66 7.08 -10.70
CA GLY A 44 7.31 7.42 -11.15
C GLY A 44 6.37 6.24 -11.34
N TYR A 45 6.76 5.04 -10.89
CA TYR A 45 5.91 3.85 -10.90
C TYR A 45 5.68 3.36 -9.48
N PHE A 46 4.46 2.87 -9.23
CA PHE A 46 4.05 2.30 -7.96
C PHE A 46 4.20 0.78 -7.95
N TYR A 47 4.57 0.25 -6.79
CA TYR A 47 4.81 -1.18 -6.54
C TYR A 47 4.30 -1.57 -5.16
N PHE A 48 4.01 -2.85 -4.96
CA PHE A 48 3.85 -3.44 -3.64
C PHE A 48 4.55 -4.79 -3.54
N SER A 49 5.03 -5.18 -2.34
CA SER A 49 6.04 -6.23 -2.15
C SER A 49 5.62 -7.64 -2.59
N THR A 50 4.33 -7.94 -2.51
CA THR A 50 3.76 -9.23 -2.93
C THR A 50 3.32 -9.23 -4.40
N GLY A 51 3.28 -8.05 -5.04
CA GLY A 51 2.87 -7.87 -6.43
C GLY A 51 4.03 -8.00 -7.41
N SER A 52 3.75 -8.55 -8.60
CA SER A 52 4.74 -8.68 -9.69
C SER A 52 4.67 -7.54 -10.73
N PHE A 53 3.78 -6.58 -10.55
CA PHE A 53 3.47 -5.56 -11.54
C PHE A 53 3.92 -4.16 -11.11
N ARG A 54 4.23 -3.32 -12.11
CA ARG A 54 4.44 -1.89 -11.94
C ARG A 54 3.18 -1.13 -12.37
N TYR A 55 2.76 -0.16 -11.57
CA TYR A 55 1.55 0.60 -11.80
C TYR A 55 1.89 2.06 -12.11
N ARG A 56 1.14 2.68 -13.05
CA ARG A 56 1.36 4.09 -13.38
C ARG A 56 0.69 5.02 -12.38
N GLY A 57 -0.36 4.55 -11.72
CA GLY A 57 -1.07 5.30 -10.70
C GLY A 57 -1.31 4.48 -9.44
N LEU A 58 -1.33 5.16 -8.30
CA LEU A 58 -1.63 4.55 -7.00
C LEU A 58 -3.01 3.88 -6.99
N ASN A 59 -4.01 4.46 -7.65
CA ASN A 59 -5.35 3.88 -7.69
C ASN A 59 -5.39 2.51 -8.40
N GLU A 60 -4.62 2.33 -9.47
CA GLU A 60 -4.53 1.05 -10.18
C GLU A 60 -3.89 -0.01 -9.28
N LEU A 61 -2.82 0.37 -8.57
CA LEU A 61 -2.19 -0.49 -7.57
C LEU A 61 -3.17 -0.89 -6.47
N LEU A 62 -3.94 0.06 -5.95
CA LEU A 62 -4.86 -0.17 -4.85
C LEU A 62 -6.00 -1.13 -5.20
N ASP A 63 -6.44 -1.15 -6.47
CA ASP A 63 -7.47 -2.09 -6.92
C ASP A 63 -6.96 -3.54 -6.84
N ASP A 64 -5.73 -3.78 -7.29
CA ASP A 64 -5.10 -5.11 -7.23
C ASP A 64 -4.71 -5.50 -5.80
N LEU A 65 -4.16 -4.58 -5.02
CA LEU A 65 -3.81 -4.82 -3.61
C LEU A 65 -5.04 -5.18 -2.77
N CYS A 66 -6.16 -4.46 -2.93
CA CYS A 66 -7.39 -4.79 -2.22
C CYS A 66 -7.91 -6.18 -2.61
N LYS A 67 -7.85 -6.52 -3.89
CA LYS A 67 -8.22 -7.86 -4.35
C LYS A 67 -7.31 -8.93 -3.72
N GLU A 68 -6.01 -8.70 -3.66
CA GLU A 68 -5.07 -9.63 -3.05
C GLU A 68 -5.32 -9.85 -1.56
N ILE A 69 -5.62 -8.77 -0.82
CA ILE A 69 -5.99 -8.83 0.60
C ILE A 69 -7.25 -9.69 0.79
N ASP A 70 -8.27 -9.50 -0.04
CA ASP A 70 -9.53 -10.24 0.04
C ASP A 70 -9.35 -11.71 -0.38
N ASP A 71 -8.64 -11.98 -1.48
CA ASP A 71 -8.40 -13.33 -2.01
C ASP A 71 -7.58 -14.19 -1.04
N ASN A 72 -6.56 -13.61 -0.39
CA ASN A 72 -5.73 -14.30 0.61
C ASN A 72 -6.27 -14.20 2.04
N ARG A 73 -7.37 -13.48 2.26
CA ARG A 73 -7.98 -13.23 3.59
C ARG A 73 -7.00 -12.60 4.58
N TYR A 74 -6.11 -11.73 4.08
CA TYR A 74 -5.13 -11.06 4.90
C TYR A 74 -5.80 -10.19 5.96
N LYS A 75 -5.36 -10.35 7.20
CA LYS A 75 -5.83 -9.53 8.32
C LYS A 75 -4.87 -8.37 8.51
N VAL A 76 -5.09 -7.29 7.76
CA VAL A 76 -4.34 -6.03 7.91
C VAL A 76 -4.63 -5.40 9.28
N MET A 77 -3.59 -5.19 10.07
CA MET A 77 -3.65 -4.69 11.43
C MET A 77 -3.41 -3.19 11.50
N ASN A 78 -2.47 -2.67 10.72
CA ASN A 78 -2.08 -1.25 10.73
C ASN A 78 -1.49 -0.83 9.38
N VAL A 79 -1.42 0.49 9.14
CA VAL A 79 -0.77 1.12 7.98
C VAL A 79 0.12 2.25 8.49
N GLU A 80 1.40 2.23 8.15
CA GLU A 80 2.38 3.24 8.59
C GLU A 80 3.25 3.73 7.43
N ILE A 81 3.84 4.92 7.61
CA ILE A 81 4.87 5.46 6.72
C ILE A 81 6.23 5.16 7.36
N GLU A 82 7.15 4.56 6.61
CA GLU A 82 8.57 4.40 6.94
C GLU A 82 9.46 5.34 6.14
#